data_AF-A0A941DF31-F1
#
_entry.id   AF-A0A941DF31-F1
#
_cell.length_a   1.000
_cell.length_b   1.000
_cell.length_c   1.000
_cell.angle_alpha   90.00
_cell.angle_beta   90.00
_cell.angle_gamma   90.00
#
_symmetry.space_group_name_H-M   'P 1'
#
loop_
_entity.id
_entity.type
_entity.pdbx_description
1 polymer ?
#
loop_
_entity_poly.entity_id
_entity_poly.type
_entity_poly.pdbx_seq_one_letter_code
_entity_poly.pdbx_strand_id
1 'polypeptide(L)'
;MHIKYIKLLGLALSFSLAGCGIFGDKVEESKNWTAEKLYAEAKDELASGSYDRSVQLFEKLESRFPFGAYAQQAQLEIAYAHYKQGDQAQALAAVDRFIKLHPNHANVDYMYYLRGLINFNDDMGFFSFIANQDVTERDPKATRDSFDAFKELAVRFPNSKYTPDAIARMKYLVNALAQYDLHVAKYYLRRNAFVAAANRAQSAIKEYPDAPAVEEALVVLIKAYDGMGMVELRDDAKRVFTSNFPKSTLLETYGSKKAWWKFWS
;
A
#
# COMPACT_ATOMS: atom_id res chain seq x y z
N MET A 1 -18.16 -3.66 -54.22
CA MET A 1 -16.79 -3.67 -53.65
C MET A 1 -16.76 -4.06 -52.16
N HIS A 2 -17.80 -3.79 -51.36
CA HIS A 2 -17.82 -4.02 -49.90
C HIS A 2 -17.77 -5.49 -49.41
N ILE A 3 -18.30 -6.45 -50.18
CA ILE A 3 -18.37 -7.87 -49.77
C ILE A 3 -16.97 -8.51 -49.67
N LYS A 4 -16.00 -8.06 -50.46
CA LYS A 4 -14.62 -8.58 -50.42
C LYS A 4 -13.89 -8.15 -49.14
N TYR A 5 -14.13 -6.93 -48.66
CA TYR A 5 -13.51 -6.42 -47.42
C TYR A 5 -14.10 -7.06 -46.16
N ILE A 6 -15.39 -7.38 -46.15
CA ILE A 6 -16.04 -8.09 -45.02
C ILE A 6 -15.46 -9.51 -44.85
N LYS A 7 -15.20 -10.21 -45.95
CA LYS A 7 -14.56 -11.54 -45.92
C LYS A 7 -13.10 -11.48 -45.46
N LEU A 8 -12.36 -10.45 -45.84
CA LEU A 8 -10.98 -10.22 -45.38
C LEU A 8 -10.92 -9.84 -43.90
N LEU A 9 -11.86 -9.02 -43.42
CA LEU A 9 -11.94 -8.65 -42.00
C LEU A 9 -12.30 -9.84 -41.11
N GLY A 10 -13.22 -10.71 -41.56
CA GLY A 10 -13.59 -11.93 -40.85
C GLY A 10 -12.42 -12.90 -40.71
N LEU A 11 -11.60 -13.07 -41.76
CA LEU A 11 -10.44 -13.97 -41.76
C LEU A 11 -9.33 -13.46 -40.82
N ALA A 12 -9.10 -12.14 -40.79
CA ALA A 12 -8.14 -11.52 -39.88
C ALA A 12 -8.57 -11.64 -38.41
N LEU A 13 -9.87 -11.50 -38.12
CA LEU A 13 -10.42 -11.64 -36.77
C LEU A 13 -10.29 -13.09 -36.27
N SER A 14 -10.50 -14.09 -37.13
CA SER A 14 -10.29 -15.50 -36.78
C SER A 14 -8.82 -15.86 -36.54
N PHE A 15 -7.87 -15.25 -37.26
CA PHE A 15 -6.44 -15.45 -37.01
C PHE A 15 -5.99 -14.77 -35.70
N SER A 16 -6.63 -13.67 -35.32
CA SER A 16 -6.36 -12.96 -34.06
C SER A 16 -6.77 -13.78 -32.84
N LEU A 17 -7.83 -14.60 -32.96
CA LEU A 17 -8.34 -15.47 -31.90
C LEU A 17 -7.59 -16.82 -31.79
N ALA A 18 -6.84 -17.22 -32.82
CA ALA A 18 -6.07 -18.46 -32.82
C ALA A 18 -4.69 -18.36 -32.12
N GLY A 19 -4.29 -17.16 -31.68
CA GLY A 19 -2.97 -16.91 -31.08
C GLY A 19 -2.78 -17.45 -29.65
N CYS A 20 -3.86 -17.71 -28.90
CA CYS A 20 -3.76 -18.13 -27.49
C CYS A 20 -3.67 -19.65 -27.28
N GLY A 21 -3.82 -20.49 -28.30
CA GLY A 21 -3.90 -21.95 -28.15
C GLY A 21 -2.73 -22.77 -28.73
N ILE A 22 -1.69 -22.12 -29.28
CA ILE A 22 -0.61 -22.81 -30.03
C ILE A 22 0.54 -23.30 -29.13
N PHE A 23 0.62 -22.84 -27.88
CA PHE A 23 1.58 -23.36 -26.91
C PHE A 23 0.93 -24.50 -26.12
N GLY A 24 1.45 -25.72 -26.28
CA GLY A 24 1.00 -26.88 -25.52
C GLY A 24 1.02 -26.62 -24.01
N ASP A 25 0.04 -27.17 -23.31
CA ASP A 25 -0.10 -26.93 -21.88
C ASP A 25 0.96 -27.73 -21.11
N LYS A 26 2.13 -27.11 -20.87
CA LYS A 26 3.23 -27.67 -20.07
C LYS A 26 2.74 -28.17 -18.70
N VAL A 27 1.66 -27.60 -18.19
CA VAL A 27 1.04 -28.01 -16.93
C VAL A 27 0.48 -29.42 -17.04
N GLU A 28 -0.09 -29.83 -18.18
CA GLU A 28 -0.58 -31.20 -18.42
C GLU A 28 0.56 -32.20 -18.63
N GLU A 29 1.66 -31.79 -19.25
CA GLU A 29 2.86 -32.62 -19.47
C GLU A 29 3.67 -32.90 -18.19
N SER A 30 3.42 -32.13 -17.13
CA SER A 30 4.15 -32.22 -15.85
C SER A 30 3.89 -33.49 -15.02
N LYS A 31 2.96 -34.37 -15.45
CA LYS A 31 2.50 -35.56 -14.70
C LYS A 31 3.60 -36.53 -14.28
N ASN A 32 4.74 -36.59 -14.99
CA ASN A 32 5.85 -37.50 -14.66
C ASN A 32 7.14 -36.78 -14.23
N TRP A 33 7.07 -35.47 -13.98
CA TRP A 33 8.25 -34.70 -13.60
C TRP A 33 8.64 -34.93 -12.13
N THR A 34 9.94 -34.82 -11.87
CA THR A 34 10.51 -34.81 -10.52
C THR A 34 10.19 -33.48 -9.81
N ALA A 35 10.30 -33.45 -8.48
CA ALA A 35 10.12 -32.22 -7.70
C ALA A 35 11.06 -31.10 -8.15
N GLU A 36 12.32 -31.43 -8.43
CA GLU A 36 13.32 -30.48 -8.93
C GLU A 36 12.93 -29.90 -10.29
N LYS A 37 12.48 -30.74 -11.23
CA LYS A 37 12.06 -30.28 -12.56
C LYS A 37 10.80 -29.41 -12.48
N LEU A 38 9.82 -29.79 -11.66
CA LEU A 38 8.63 -28.97 -11.40
C LEU A 38 9.01 -27.61 -10.83
N TYR A 39 9.91 -27.58 -9.84
CA TYR A 39 10.35 -26.34 -9.23
C TYR A 39 11.09 -25.45 -10.22
N ALA A 40 12.02 -26.02 -11.00
CA ALA A 40 12.76 -25.28 -12.01
C ALA A 40 11.83 -24.67 -13.06
N GLU A 41 10.91 -25.44 -13.64
CA GLU A 41 9.96 -24.92 -14.62
C GLU A 41 9.04 -23.86 -14.02
N ALA A 42 8.54 -24.07 -12.80
CA ALA A 42 7.70 -23.08 -12.12
C ALA A 42 8.44 -21.76 -11.88
N LYS A 43 9.74 -21.81 -11.57
CA LYS A 43 10.60 -20.63 -11.43
C LYS A 43 10.86 -19.94 -12.77
N ASP A 44 11.00 -20.70 -13.86
CA ASP A 44 11.16 -20.13 -15.20
C ASP A 44 9.87 -19.41 -15.65
N GLU A 45 8.71 -20.02 -15.43
CA GLU A 45 7.41 -19.38 -15.69
C GLU A 45 7.24 -18.14 -14.81
N LEU A 46 7.65 -18.19 -13.53
CA LEU A 46 7.66 -17.02 -12.63
C LEU A 46 8.52 -15.88 -13.17
N ALA A 47 9.75 -16.19 -13.61
CA ALA A 47 10.70 -15.22 -14.14
C ALA A 47 10.23 -14.62 -15.47
N SER A 48 9.49 -15.38 -16.28
CA SER A 48 8.88 -14.91 -17.53
C SER A 48 7.67 -13.99 -17.32
N GLY A 49 7.17 -13.85 -16.08
CA GLY A 49 5.94 -13.12 -15.76
C GLY A 49 4.65 -13.93 -15.97
N SER A 50 4.76 -15.22 -16.29
CA SER A 50 3.62 -16.15 -16.41
C SER A 50 3.18 -16.65 -15.03
N TYR A 51 2.73 -15.73 -14.20
CA TYR A 51 2.41 -15.98 -12.78
C TYR A 51 1.35 -17.06 -12.58
N ASP A 52 0.28 -17.10 -13.40
CA ASP A 52 -0.79 -18.10 -13.28
C ASP A 52 -0.25 -19.53 -13.49
N ARG A 53 0.58 -19.72 -14.53
CA ARG A 53 1.21 -21.01 -14.81
C ARG A 53 2.19 -21.40 -13.72
N SER A 54 2.97 -20.44 -13.24
CA SER A 54 3.90 -20.64 -12.14
C SER A 54 3.19 -21.13 -10.88
N VAL A 55 2.09 -20.48 -10.48
CA VAL A 55 1.26 -20.90 -9.33
C VAL A 55 0.74 -22.32 -9.53
N GLN A 56 0.18 -22.64 -10.70
CA GLN A 56 -0.32 -24.00 -10.98
C GLN A 56 0.78 -25.07 -10.87
N LEU A 57 1.99 -24.78 -11.34
CA LEU A 57 3.12 -25.70 -11.24
C LEU A 57 3.61 -25.84 -9.79
N PHE A 58 3.67 -24.76 -9.02
CA PHE A 58 4.00 -24.80 -7.60
C PHE A 58 2.95 -25.54 -6.76
N GLU A 59 1.65 -25.33 -7.00
CA GLU A 59 0.57 -26.06 -6.34
C GLU A 59 0.62 -27.56 -6.67
N LYS A 60 0.93 -27.91 -7.93
CA LYS A 60 1.18 -29.31 -8.31
C LYS A 60 2.39 -29.89 -7.59
N LEU A 61 3.45 -29.10 -7.40
CA LEU A 61 4.61 -29.52 -6.61
C LEU A 61 4.20 -29.79 -5.17
N GLU A 62 3.47 -28.89 -4.51
CA GLU A 62 2.97 -29.08 -3.14
C GLU A 62 2.09 -30.31 -3.02
N SER A 63 1.18 -30.54 -3.98
CA SER A 63 0.26 -31.67 -3.98
C SER A 63 0.98 -33.02 -4.11
N ARG A 64 2.00 -33.10 -4.97
CA ARG A 64 2.70 -34.36 -5.27
C ARG A 64 3.87 -34.63 -4.34
N PHE A 65 4.54 -33.59 -3.89
CA PHE A 65 5.72 -33.63 -3.04
C PHE A 65 5.50 -32.71 -1.82
N PRO A 66 4.54 -33.02 -0.93
CA PRO A 66 4.12 -32.13 0.16
C PRO A 66 5.18 -31.95 1.25
N PHE A 67 6.22 -32.77 1.24
CA PHE A 67 7.31 -32.74 2.19
C PHE A 67 8.62 -32.37 1.51
N GLY A 68 9.44 -31.58 2.19
CA GLY A 68 10.78 -31.21 1.73
C GLY A 68 10.95 -29.70 1.47
N ALA A 69 12.19 -29.32 1.18
CA ALA A 69 12.57 -27.92 1.00
C ALA A 69 11.88 -27.26 -0.20
N TYR A 70 11.68 -28.00 -1.30
CA TYR A 70 11.01 -27.47 -2.48
C TYR A 70 9.53 -27.13 -2.23
N ALA A 71 8.84 -27.88 -1.37
CA ALA A 71 7.44 -27.59 -1.01
C ALA A 71 7.32 -26.29 -0.21
N GLN A 72 8.19 -26.12 0.79
CA GLN A 72 8.23 -24.89 1.59
C GLN A 72 8.62 -23.69 0.73
N GLN A 73 9.60 -23.87 -0.16
CA GLN A 73 9.98 -22.82 -1.10
C GLN A 73 8.84 -22.52 -2.09
N ALA A 74 8.13 -23.51 -2.62
CA ALA A 74 6.99 -23.31 -3.51
C ALA A 74 5.90 -22.44 -2.85
N GLN A 75 5.60 -22.63 -1.56
CA GLN A 75 4.65 -21.77 -0.83
C GLN A 75 5.07 -20.31 -0.77
N LEU A 76 6.36 -20.03 -0.55
CA LEU A 76 6.92 -18.68 -0.59
C LEU A 76 6.73 -18.06 -1.98
N GLU A 77 7.00 -18.83 -3.04
CA GLU A 77 6.90 -18.36 -4.42
C GLU A 77 5.44 -18.15 -4.87
N ILE A 78 4.49 -18.98 -4.41
CA ILE A 78 3.06 -18.79 -4.66
C ILE A 78 2.58 -17.46 -4.10
N ALA A 79 2.94 -17.14 -2.85
CA ALA A 79 2.59 -15.85 -2.24
C ALA A 79 3.17 -14.67 -3.04
N TYR A 80 4.42 -14.78 -3.47
CA TYR A 80 5.07 -13.76 -4.30
C TYR A 80 4.43 -13.62 -5.68
N ALA A 81 4.07 -14.73 -6.34
CA ALA A 81 3.40 -14.73 -7.63
C ALA A 81 2.05 -14.01 -7.54
N HIS A 82 1.21 -14.34 -6.55
CA HIS A 82 -0.06 -13.63 -6.33
C HIS A 82 0.13 -12.14 -6.06
N TYR A 83 1.13 -11.77 -5.25
CA TYR A 83 1.49 -10.36 -5.04
C TYR A 83 1.82 -9.67 -6.37
N LYS A 84 2.61 -10.31 -7.23
CA LYS A 84 2.99 -9.75 -8.54
C LYS A 84 1.85 -9.67 -9.55
N GLN A 85 0.82 -10.52 -9.39
CA GLN A 85 -0.42 -10.43 -10.15
C GLN A 85 -1.34 -9.31 -9.67
N GLY A 86 -1.10 -8.76 -8.49
CA GLY A 86 -2.02 -7.83 -7.83
C GLY A 86 -3.23 -8.53 -7.18
N ASP A 87 -3.22 -9.86 -7.06
CA ASP A 87 -4.25 -10.58 -6.32
C ASP A 87 -3.97 -10.52 -4.81
N GLN A 88 -4.38 -9.40 -4.21
CA GLN A 88 -4.15 -9.12 -2.80
C GLN A 88 -4.73 -10.21 -1.89
N ALA A 89 -5.92 -10.71 -2.21
CA ALA A 89 -6.61 -11.69 -1.37
C ALA A 89 -5.88 -13.03 -1.34
N GLN A 90 -5.50 -13.56 -2.51
CA GLN A 90 -4.75 -14.81 -2.59
C GLN A 90 -3.35 -14.66 -2.01
N ALA A 91 -2.69 -13.52 -2.24
CA ALA A 91 -1.36 -13.27 -1.69
C ALA A 91 -1.37 -13.26 -0.15
N LEU A 92 -2.32 -12.55 0.48
CA LEU A 92 -2.47 -12.54 1.94
C LEU A 92 -2.77 -13.94 2.49
N ALA A 93 -3.68 -14.67 1.84
CA ALA A 93 -4.01 -16.03 2.26
C ALA A 93 -2.79 -16.97 2.20
N ALA A 94 -1.97 -16.87 1.15
CA ALA A 94 -0.76 -17.66 0.99
C ALA A 94 0.31 -17.29 2.04
N VAL A 95 0.51 -16.00 2.31
CA VAL A 95 1.42 -15.50 3.37
C VAL A 95 1.00 -16.02 4.74
N ASP A 96 -0.28 -15.84 5.10
CA ASP A 96 -0.80 -16.23 6.42
C ASP A 96 -0.72 -17.75 6.61
N ARG A 97 -0.99 -18.52 5.54
CA ARG A 97 -0.79 -19.98 5.52
C ARG A 97 0.66 -20.35 5.80
N PHE A 98 1.62 -19.73 5.10
CA PHE A 98 3.04 -20.02 5.28
C PHE A 98 3.50 -19.73 6.72
N ILE A 99 3.18 -18.54 7.24
CA ILE A 99 3.56 -18.13 8.60
C ILE A 99 3.00 -19.12 9.64
N LYS A 100 1.76 -19.57 9.45
CA LYS A 100 1.11 -20.53 10.34
C LYS A 100 1.74 -21.92 10.28
N LEU A 101 2.07 -22.41 9.09
CA LEU A 101 2.63 -23.75 8.90
C LEU A 101 4.13 -23.82 9.22
N HIS A 102 4.87 -22.73 9.00
CA HIS A 102 6.32 -22.69 9.06
C HIS A 102 6.87 -21.48 9.85
N PRO A 103 6.48 -21.31 11.13
CA PRO A 103 6.87 -20.13 11.92
C PRO A 103 8.38 -20.03 12.19
N ASN A 104 9.11 -21.15 12.14
CA ASN A 104 10.56 -21.21 12.38
C ASN A 104 11.39 -21.28 11.08
N HIS A 105 10.78 -21.04 9.92
CA HIS A 105 11.49 -21.08 8.64
C HIS A 105 12.48 -19.91 8.52
N ALA A 106 13.64 -20.15 7.90
CA ALA A 106 14.71 -19.15 7.76
C ALA A 106 14.26 -17.86 7.04
N ASN A 107 13.28 -17.98 6.14
CA ASN A 107 12.72 -16.87 5.36
C ASN A 107 11.31 -16.43 5.84
N VAL A 108 10.92 -16.74 7.07
CA VAL A 108 9.60 -16.31 7.59
C VAL A 108 9.53 -14.79 7.69
N ASP A 109 10.65 -14.12 7.96
CA ASP A 109 10.79 -12.66 7.96
C ASP A 109 10.40 -12.05 6.61
N TYR A 110 10.77 -12.70 5.50
CA TYR A 110 10.35 -12.29 4.17
C TYR A 110 8.82 -12.34 4.01
N MET A 111 8.12 -13.31 4.61
CA MET A 111 6.65 -13.38 4.54
C MET A 111 5.98 -12.24 5.31
N TYR A 112 6.49 -11.86 6.48
CA TYR A 112 5.99 -10.66 7.17
C TYR A 112 6.25 -9.40 6.35
N TYR A 113 7.41 -9.29 5.70
CA TYR A 113 7.71 -8.19 4.78
C TYR A 113 6.75 -8.17 3.58
N LEU A 114 6.52 -9.31 2.95
CA LEU A 114 5.62 -9.45 1.82
C LEU A 114 4.18 -9.10 2.21
N ARG A 115 3.73 -9.48 3.42
CA ARG A 115 2.42 -9.05 3.97
C ARG A 115 2.26 -7.53 3.98
N GLY A 116 3.30 -6.83 4.42
CA GLY A 116 3.34 -5.36 4.42
C GLY A 116 3.26 -4.79 3.00
N LEU A 117 4.02 -5.36 2.06
CA LEU A 117 4.01 -4.97 0.65
C LEU A 117 2.66 -5.22 -0.03
N ILE A 118 2.00 -6.34 0.25
CA ILE A 118 0.70 -6.67 -0.33
C ILE A 118 -0.36 -5.64 0.06
N ASN A 119 -0.32 -5.13 1.29
CA ASN A 119 -1.20 -4.06 1.75
C ASN A 119 -0.67 -2.65 1.38
N PHE A 120 0.59 -2.55 0.94
CA PHE A 120 1.22 -1.28 0.60
C PHE A 120 0.76 -0.83 -0.78
N ASN A 121 -0.19 0.10 -0.80
CA ASN A 121 -0.69 0.67 -2.04
C ASN A 121 0.08 1.95 -2.40
N ASP A 122 1.16 1.82 -3.19
CA ASP A 122 1.93 2.96 -3.73
C ASP A 122 1.24 3.57 -4.97
N ASP A 123 0.59 2.72 -5.77
CA ASP A 123 0.00 3.07 -7.07
C ASP A 123 -1.16 4.07 -6.97
N MET A 124 -1.86 4.10 -5.85
CA MET A 124 -2.90 5.10 -5.60
C MET A 124 -2.38 6.47 -5.25
N GLY A 125 -1.07 6.70 -5.38
CA GLY A 125 -0.44 8.01 -5.29
C GLY A 125 -0.87 8.68 -4.01
N PHE A 126 -0.06 8.64 -2.96
CA PHE A 126 -0.38 9.49 -1.82
C PHE A 126 -0.50 10.98 -2.25
N PHE A 127 -0.02 11.38 -3.43
CA PHE A 127 -0.28 12.66 -4.12
C PHE A 127 -1.62 12.79 -4.89
N SER A 128 -2.44 11.75 -4.99
CA SER A 128 -3.79 11.77 -5.58
C SER A 128 -4.75 12.68 -4.81
N PHE A 129 -4.40 13.16 -3.60
CA PHE A 129 -5.14 14.24 -2.93
C PHE A 129 -5.16 15.54 -3.75
N ILE A 130 -4.27 15.69 -4.74
CA ILE A 130 -4.27 16.82 -5.69
C ILE A 130 -5.38 16.66 -6.73
N ALA A 131 -5.76 15.41 -7.04
CA ALA A 131 -6.74 15.10 -8.06
C ALA A 131 -8.17 15.06 -7.49
N ASN A 132 -8.72 16.23 -7.10
CA ASN A 132 -10.15 16.62 -6.94
C ASN A 132 -11.21 15.62 -6.40
N GLN A 133 -10.84 14.42 -5.92
CA GLN A 133 -11.73 13.46 -5.29
C GLN A 133 -11.74 13.71 -3.79
N ASP A 134 -12.92 13.58 -3.17
CA ASP A 134 -13.09 13.86 -1.74
C ASP A 134 -12.28 12.86 -0.91
N VAL A 135 -11.12 13.30 -0.41
CA VAL A 135 -10.20 12.50 0.39
C VAL A 135 -10.89 11.98 1.66
N THR A 136 -11.94 12.66 2.15
CA THR A 136 -12.67 12.25 3.36
C THR A 136 -13.42 10.93 3.21
N GLU A 137 -13.76 10.54 1.98
CA GLU A 137 -14.51 9.30 1.69
C GLU A 137 -13.60 8.08 1.49
N ARG A 138 -12.28 8.28 1.36
CA ARG A 138 -11.30 7.19 1.23
C ARG A 138 -10.89 6.69 2.61
N ASP A 139 -11.16 5.43 2.91
CA ASP A 139 -10.71 4.77 4.15
C ASP A 139 -9.21 4.42 4.06
N PRO A 140 -8.35 4.92 4.96
CA PRO A 140 -6.93 4.59 4.98
C PRO A 140 -6.62 3.19 5.57
N LYS A 141 -7.62 2.29 5.67
CA LYS A 141 -7.45 0.93 6.21
C LYS A 141 -6.25 0.20 5.63
N ALA A 142 -6.07 0.17 4.31
CA ALA A 142 -4.92 -0.50 3.69
C ALA A 142 -3.57 0.05 4.17
N THR A 143 -3.48 1.38 4.35
CA THR A 143 -2.29 2.06 4.91
C THR A 143 -2.01 1.61 6.34
N ARG A 144 -3.05 1.45 7.18
CA ARG A 144 -2.93 0.94 8.55
C ARG A 144 -2.52 -0.53 8.58
N ASP A 145 -3.19 -1.36 7.78
CA ASP A 145 -2.89 -2.79 7.67
C ASP A 145 -1.44 -3.02 7.19
N SER A 146 -0.95 -2.20 6.26
CA SER A 146 0.45 -2.21 5.81
C SER A 146 1.42 -1.79 6.92
N PHE A 147 1.11 -0.72 7.65
CA PHE A 147 1.93 -0.27 8.78
C PHE A 147 2.05 -1.34 9.87
N ASP A 148 0.93 -1.95 10.24
CA ASP A 148 0.89 -2.98 11.28
C ASP A 148 1.68 -4.23 10.86
N ALA A 149 1.59 -4.64 9.58
CA ALA A 149 2.39 -5.73 9.05
C ALA A 149 3.90 -5.44 9.06
N PHE A 150 4.33 -4.24 8.64
CA PHE A 150 5.73 -3.83 8.72
C PHE A 150 6.23 -3.69 10.16
N LYS A 151 5.37 -3.19 11.06
CA LYS A 151 5.67 -3.10 12.49
C LYS A 151 5.86 -4.49 13.09
N GLU A 152 5.03 -5.45 12.73
CA GLU A 152 5.17 -6.83 13.19
C GLU A 152 6.51 -7.44 12.76
N LEU A 153 6.93 -7.22 11.51
CA LEU A 153 8.26 -7.60 11.03
C LEU A 153 9.37 -6.94 11.87
N ALA A 154 9.33 -5.61 12.02
CA ALA A 154 10.39 -4.86 12.70
C ALA A 154 10.53 -5.25 14.18
N VAL A 155 9.41 -5.57 14.85
CA VAL A 155 9.40 -6.01 16.24
C VAL A 155 9.87 -7.45 16.40
N ARG A 156 9.40 -8.37 15.54
CA ARG A 156 9.73 -9.80 15.66
C ARG A 156 11.11 -10.13 15.10
N PHE A 157 11.53 -9.47 14.03
CA PHE A 157 12.77 -9.74 13.30
C PHE A 157 13.62 -8.47 13.13
N PRO A 158 14.09 -7.85 14.22
CA PRO A 158 14.84 -6.58 14.14
C PRO A 158 16.11 -6.67 13.29
N ASN A 159 16.72 -7.85 13.19
CA ASN A 159 17.96 -8.10 12.44
C ASN A 159 17.72 -8.63 11.01
N SER A 160 16.47 -8.69 10.54
CA SER A 160 16.17 -9.10 9.17
C SER A 160 16.75 -8.09 8.16
N LYS A 161 17.18 -8.60 7.00
CA LYS A 161 17.59 -7.76 5.86
C LYS A 161 16.48 -6.83 5.35
N TYR A 162 15.21 -7.14 5.65
CA TYR A 162 14.04 -6.36 5.21
C TYR A 162 13.62 -5.28 6.23
N THR A 163 14.07 -5.38 7.48
CA THR A 163 13.65 -4.46 8.55
C THR A 163 14.00 -2.99 8.31
N PRO A 164 15.20 -2.64 7.80
CA PRO A 164 15.50 -1.24 7.50
C PRO A 164 14.53 -0.62 6.48
N ASP A 165 14.15 -1.36 5.44
CA ASP A 165 13.18 -0.89 4.43
C ASP A 165 11.76 -0.80 5.03
N ALA A 166 11.35 -1.80 5.81
CA ALA A 166 10.08 -1.79 6.52
C ALA A 166 9.94 -0.56 7.44
N ILE A 167 10.98 -0.19 8.18
CA ILE A 167 11.00 1.02 9.02
C ILE A 167 10.87 2.28 8.16
N ALA A 168 11.55 2.35 7.01
CA ALA A 168 11.43 3.49 6.09
C ALA A 168 9.99 3.61 5.55
N ARG A 169 9.35 2.50 5.17
CA ARG A 169 7.95 2.46 4.75
C ARG A 169 6.99 2.83 5.88
N MET A 170 7.24 2.36 7.10
CA MET A 170 6.44 2.76 8.26
C MET A 170 6.46 4.27 8.48
N LYS A 171 7.62 4.92 8.37
CA LYS A 171 7.73 6.39 8.45
C LYS A 171 6.94 7.08 7.34
N TYR A 172 7.02 6.56 6.12
CA TYR A 172 6.21 7.06 5.01
C TYR A 172 4.71 6.93 5.30
N LEU A 173 4.25 5.75 5.74
CA LEU A 173 2.85 5.46 6.05
C LEU A 173 2.31 6.33 7.20
N VAL A 174 3.11 6.57 8.24
CA VAL A 174 2.77 7.49 9.35
C VAL A 174 2.59 8.91 8.85
N ASN A 175 3.53 9.41 8.03
CA ASN A 175 3.42 10.73 7.45
C ASN A 175 2.18 10.85 6.55
N ALA A 176 1.89 9.80 5.79
CA ALA A 176 0.68 9.69 4.99
C ALA A 176 -0.59 9.80 5.86
N LEU A 177 -0.74 8.94 6.87
CA LEU A 177 -1.90 8.98 7.77
C LEU A 177 -2.09 10.34 8.44
N ALA A 178 -1.01 10.97 8.92
CA ALA A 178 -1.06 12.29 9.52
C ALA A 178 -1.52 13.37 8.52
N GLN A 179 -1.04 13.31 7.28
CA GLN A 179 -1.47 14.22 6.21
C GLN A 179 -2.93 14.02 5.81
N TYR A 180 -3.41 12.78 5.81
CA TYR A 180 -4.82 12.47 5.59
C TYR A 180 -5.70 13.15 6.65
N ASP A 181 -5.43 12.94 7.94
CA ASP A 181 -6.23 13.54 9.01
C ASP A 181 -6.16 15.08 8.98
N LEU A 182 -4.98 15.65 8.71
CA LEU A 182 -4.83 17.09 8.49
C LEU A 182 -5.69 17.59 7.33
N HIS A 183 -5.71 16.89 6.19
CA HIS A 183 -6.53 17.26 5.04
C HIS A 183 -8.02 17.26 5.40
N VAL A 184 -8.49 16.22 6.07
CA VAL A 184 -9.88 16.11 6.56
C VAL A 184 -10.20 17.23 7.56
N ALA A 185 -9.27 17.53 8.48
CA ALA A 185 -9.42 18.62 9.43
C ALA A 185 -9.56 19.99 8.72
N LYS A 186 -8.73 20.27 7.72
CA LYS A 186 -8.80 21.48 6.89
C LYS A 186 -10.11 21.58 6.12
N TYR A 187 -10.62 20.45 5.60
CA TYR A 187 -11.90 20.40 4.92
C TYR A 187 -13.06 20.80 5.85
N TYR A 188 -13.12 20.24 7.06
CA TYR A 188 -14.13 20.62 8.05
C TYR A 188 -13.98 22.07 8.51
N LEU A 189 -12.75 22.54 8.71
CA LEU A 189 -12.50 23.92 9.12
C LEU A 189 -13.03 24.92 8.08
N ARG A 190 -12.81 24.68 6.78
CA ARG A 190 -13.34 25.54 5.69
C ARG A 190 -14.87 25.62 5.67
N ARG A 191 -15.56 24.65 6.28
CA ARG A 191 -17.03 24.60 6.38
C ARG A 191 -17.55 25.04 7.75
N ASN A 192 -16.71 25.62 8.60
CA ASN A 192 -17.03 26.00 9.98
C ASN A 192 -17.51 24.83 10.85
N ALA A 193 -17.19 23.59 10.48
CA ALA A 193 -17.47 22.41 11.30
C ALA A 193 -16.34 22.23 12.34
N PHE A 194 -16.26 23.18 13.29
CA PHE A 194 -15.12 23.33 14.19
C PHE A 194 -14.86 22.11 15.08
N VAL A 195 -15.90 21.48 15.62
CA VAL A 195 -15.76 20.25 16.45
C VAL A 195 -15.11 19.13 15.63
N ALA A 196 -15.57 18.90 14.41
CA ALA A 196 -15.02 17.86 13.54
C ALA A 196 -13.57 18.16 13.11
N ALA A 197 -13.29 19.44 12.82
CA ALA A 197 -11.92 19.90 12.52
C ALA A 197 -10.97 19.69 13.71
N ALA A 198 -11.39 20.06 14.92
CA ALA A 198 -10.61 19.87 16.14
C ALA A 198 -10.33 18.39 16.41
N ASN A 199 -11.35 17.53 16.32
CA ASN A 199 -11.18 16.09 16.53
C ASN A 199 -10.16 15.48 15.56
N ARG A 200 -10.22 15.85 14.28
CA ARG A 200 -9.29 15.34 13.26
C ARG A 200 -7.87 15.87 13.44
N ALA A 201 -7.72 17.15 13.78
CA ALA A 201 -6.42 17.72 14.11
C ALA A 201 -5.81 17.05 15.36
N GLN A 202 -6.62 16.78 16.39
CA GLN A 202 -6.18 16.04 17.58
C GLN A 202 -5.73 14.62 17.25
N SER A 203 -6.45 13.89 16.38
CA SER A 203 -6.01 12.58 15.90
C SER A 203 -4.63 12.66 15.25
N ALA A 204 -4.42 13.62 14.33
CA ALA A 204 -3.12 13.81 13.69
C ALA A 204 -1.98 14.09 14.70
N ILE A 205 -2.23 14.92 15.72
CA ILE A 205 -1.25 15.30 16.74
C ILE A 205 -0.96 14.14 17.70
N LYS A 206 -2.00 13.42 18.14
CA LYS A 206 -1.89 12.38 19.17
C LYS A 206 -1.36 11.06 18.61
N GLU A 207 -1.82 10.67 17.42
CA GLU A 207 -1.43 9.40 16.80
C GLU A 207 -0.08 9.49 16.10
N TYR A 208 0.29 10.66 15.57
CA TYR A 208 1.48 10.85 14.74
C TYR A 208 2.33 12.06 15.19
N PRO A 209 2.79 12.12 16.46
CA PRO A 209 3.43 13.30 17.04
C PRO A 209 4.72 13.75 16.34
N ASP A 210 5.44 12.84 15.69
CA ASP A 210 6.69 13.12 14.97
C ASP A 210 6.46 13.47 13.49
N ALA A 211 5.21 13.43 13.00
CA ALA A 211 4.91 13.68 11.60
C ALA A 211 5.00 15.19 11.29
N PRO A 212 5.54 15.60 10.13
CA PRO A 212 5.57 17.01 9.74
C PRO A 212 4.19 17.69 9.68
N ALA A 213 3.12 16.90 9.50
CA ALA A 213 1.74 17.39 9.47
C ALA A 213 1.28 18.03 10.81
N VAL A 214 1.93 17.68 11.92
CA VAL A 214 1.58 18.14 13.27
C VAL A 214 1.63 19.66 13.38
N GLU A 215 2.60 20.29 12.73
CA GLU A 215 2.76 21.75 12.74
C GLU A 215 1.50 22.46 12.22
N GLU A 216 1.00 22.07 11.03
CA GLU A 216 -0.21 22.65 10.47
C GLU A 216 -1.48 22.15 11.19
N ALA A 217 -1.49 20.92 11.71
CA ALA A 217 -2.61 20.40 12.49
C ALA A 217 -2.85 21.20 13.77
N LEU A 218 -1.79 21.62 14.46
CA LEU A 218 -1.90 22.53 15.61
C LEU A 218 -2.52 23.88 15.22
N VAL A 219 -2.20 24.42 14.04
CA VAL A 219 -2.84 25.65 13.55
C VAL A 219 -4.33 25.44 13.30
N VAL A 220 -4.72 24.32 12.66
CA VAL A 220 -6.12 23.96 12.48
C VAL A 220 -6.84 23.84 13.82
N LEU A 221 -6.21 23.19 14.80
CA LEU A 221 -6.76 23.01 16.15
C LEU A 221 -6.98 24.36 16.85
N ILE A 222 -6.01 25.27 16.79
CA ILE A 222 -6.12 26.64 17.34
C ILE A 222 -7.29 27.38 16.69
N LYS A 223 -7.41 27.34 15.35
CA LYS A 223 -8.51 28.00 14.63
C LYS A 223 -9.87 27.37 14.94
N ALA A 224 -9.92 26.05 15.12
CA ALA A 224 -11.15 25.36 15.49
C ALA A 224 -11.61 25.74 16.90
N TYR A 225 -10.71 25.77 17.89
CA TYR A 225 -11.06 26.22 19.24
C TYR A 225 -11.49 27.68 19.28
N ASP A 226 -10.82 28.55 18.51
CA ASP A 226 -11.21 29.96 18.39
C ASP A 226 -12.61 30.10 17.78
N GLY A 227 -12.93 29.34 16.73
CA GLY A 227 -14.27 29.30 16.12
C GLY A 227 -15.37 28.77 17.05
N MET A 228 -15.01 28.00 18.09
CA MET A 228 -15.94 27.54 19.14
C MET A 228 -15.98 28.45 20.36
N GLY A 229 -15.15 29.50 20.44
CA GLY A 229 -15.02 30.34 21.63
C GLY A 229 -14.32 29.68 22.82
N MET A 230 -13.59 28.59 22.60
CA MET A 230 -12.85 27.85 23.63
C MET A 230 -11.48 28.47 23.89
N VAL A 231 -11.48 29.65 24.54
CA VAL A 231 -10.29 30.49 24.74
C VAL A 231 -9.14 29.78 25.43
N GLU A 232 -9.42 29.05 26.52
CA GLU A 232 -8.38 28.34 27.29
C GLU A 232 -7.69 27.25 26.44
N LEU A 233 -8.48 26.38 25.79
CA LEU A 233 -7.95 25.33 24.92
C LEU A 233 -7.20 25.88 23.70
N ARG A 234 -7.66 27.00 23.14
CA ARG A 234 -6.97 27.71 22.07
C ARG A 234 -5.59 28.18 22.52
N ASP A 235 -5.51 28.82 23.69
CA ASP A 235 -4.27 29.40 24.20
C ASP A 235 -3.29 28.29 24.64
N ASP A 236 -3.79 27.17 25.15
CA ASP A 236 -3.02 25.95 25.40
C ASP A 236 -2.43 25.37 24.10
N ALA A 237 -3.25 25.18 23.07
CA ALA A 237 -2.78 24.69 21.79
C ALA A 237 -1.75 25.64 21.15
N LYS A 238 -1.96 26.96 21.30
CA LYS A 238 -1.04 27.99 20.85
C LYS A 238 0.30 27.92 21.58
N ARG A 239 0.28 27.72 22.90
CA ARG A 239 1.50 27.52 23.70
C ARG A 239 2.29 26.32 23.18
N VAL A 240 1.64 25.17 23.00
CA VAL A 240 2.27 23.95 22.43
C VAL A 240 2.87 24.24 21.06
N PHE A 241 2.15 24.92 20.17
CA PHE A 241 2.65 25.31 18.85
C PHE A 241 3.91 26.19 18.96
N THR A 242 3.87 27.25 19.76
CA THR A 242 5.01 28.17 19.89
C THR A 242 6.23 27.53 20.55
N SER A 243 6.03 26.58 21.48
CA SER A 243 7.13 25.86 22.14
C SER A 243 7.82 24.88 21.20
N ASN A 244 7.07 24.16 20.35
CA ASN A 244 7.62 23.14 19.46
C ASN A 244 8.06 23.71 18.09
N PHE A 245 7.41 24.78 17.62
CA PHE A 245 7.63 25.37 16.30
C PHE A 245 7.90 26.89 16.37
N PRO A 246 8.91 27.35 17.14
CA PRO A 246 9.13 28.79 17.39
C PRO A 246 9.50 29.60 16.13
N LYS A 247 9.95 28.95 15.06
CA LYS A 247 10.30 29.59 13.78
C LYS A 247 9.18 29.53 12.75
N SER A 248 8.04 28.91 13.08
CA SER A 248 6.93 28.75 12.15
C SER A 248 6.17 30.05 11.95
N THR A 249 5.89 30.37 10.70
CA THR A 249 5.01 31.50 10.31
C THR A 249 3.60 31.03 9.95
N LEU A 250 3.31 29.73 10.09
CA LEU A 250 2.05 29.14 9.64
C LEU A 250 0.85 29.72 10.38
N LEU A 251 0.95 29.96 11.69
CA LEU A 251 -0.17 30.51 12.47
C LEU A 251 -0.62 31.89 11.97
N GLU A 252 0.32 32.74 11.54
CA GLU A 252 0.07 34.10 11.03
C GLU A 252 -0.40 34.08 9.57
N THR A 253 0.17 33.18 8.77
CA THR A 253 -0.08 33.10 7.33
C THR A 253 -1.24 32.17 6.98
N TYR A 254 -1.81 31.43 7.93
CA TYR A 254 -2.89 30.48 7.68
C TYR A 254 -4.12 31.15 7.07
N GLY A 255 -4.52 30.71 5.87
CA GLY A 255 -5.63 31.29 5.12
C GLY A 255 -5.29 32.57 4.33
N SER A 256 -4.06 33.09 4.45
CA SER A 256 -3.55 34.16 3.60
C SER A 256 -3.35 33.62 2.18
N LYS A 257 -4.22 34.01 1.24
CA LYS A 257 -3.93 33.82 -0.19
C LYS A 257 -2.73 34.70 -0.52
N LYS A 258 -1.55 34.10 -0.77
CA LYS A 258 -0.45 34.86 -1.39
C LYS A 258 -0.99 35.45 -2.69
N ALA A 259 -1.18 36.76 -2.66
CA ALA A 259 -1.49 37.60 -3.79
C ALA A 259 -0.49 37.30 -4.93
N TRP A 260 -0.96 36.72 -6.04
CA TRP A 260 -0.13 36.37 -7.18
C TRP A 260 0.60 37.58 -7.80
N TRP A 261 0.11 38.79 -7.54
CA TRP A 261 0.74 40.06 -7.97
C TRP A 261 1.95 40.48 -7.12
N LYS A 262 2.16 39.93 -5.92
CA LYS A 262 3.34 40.23 -5.07
C LYS A 262 4.64 39.57 -5.57
N PHE A 263 4.58 38.77 -6.63
CA PHE A 263 5.78 38.21 -7.28
C PHE A 263 6.47 39.17 -8.25
N TRP A 264 5.83 40.29 -8.62
CA TRP A 264 6.31 41.23 -9.64
C TRP A 264 6.67 42.62 -9.09
N SER A 265 6.72 42.78 -7.77
CA SER A 265 7.06 44.04 -7.08
C SER A 265 8.38 43.95 -6.36
#